data_AF-A0A9X0KWY3-F1
#
_entry.id   AF-A0A9X0KWY3-F1
#
_cell.length_a   1.000
_cell.length_b   1.000
_cell.length_c   1.000
_cell.angle_alpha   90.00
_cell.angle_beta   90.00
_cell.angle_gamma   90.00
#
_symmetry.space_group_name_H-M   'P 1'
#
loop_
_entity.id
_entity.type
_entity.pdbx_description
1 polymer ?
#
loop_
_entity_poly.entity_id
_entity_poly.type
_entity_poly.pdbx_seq_one_letter_code
_entity_poly.pdbx_strand_id
1 'polypeptide(L)' 'QFAAAGCPVQYHHFKYAQFLRPGDVHVHFFGTATLSFADGVRTQPGDRFEISQAEFGKPLVNGLAPSEPVFQPGGIGKL' A
#
# COMPACT_ATOMS: atom_id res chain seq x y z
N GLN A 1 -0.29 13.19 33.16
CA GLN A 1 -1.45 13.55 32.33
C GLN A 1 -0.96 13.81 30.90
N PHE A 2 -0.69 12.74 30.16
CA PHE A 2 -0.31 12.82 28.75
C PHE A 2 -1.53 12.38 27.94
N ALA A 3 -2.42 13.33 27.68
CA ALA A 3 -3.49 13.13 26.72
C ALA A 3 -2.81 13.14 25.34
N ALA A 4 -2.55 11.95 24.81
CA ALA A 4 -2.31 11.78 23.39
C ALA A 4 -3.55 12.31 22.66
N ALA A 5 -3.45 13.50 22.08
CA ALA A 5 -4.28 13.86 20.95
C ALA A 5 -3.95 12.88 19.83
N GLY A 6 -4.61 11.71 19.85
CA GLY A 6 -4.40 10.65 18.89
C GLY A 6 -4.69 11.17 17.50
N CYS A 7 -3.72 11.07 16.60
CA CYS A 7 -3.94 11.37 15.20
C CYS A 7 -5.11 10.49 14.73
N PRO A 8 -6.12 11.05 14.03
CA PRO A 8 -7.35 10.34 13.67
C PRO A 8 -7.08 8.97 13.05
N VAL A 9 -6.00 8.86 12.27
CA VAL A 9 -5.52 7.62 11.67
C VAL A 9 -5.28 6.53 12.71
N GLN A 10 -4.60 6.79 13.81
CA GLN A 10 -4.26 5.76 14.80
C GLN A 10 -5.52 5.25 15.51
N TYR A 11 -6.42 6.16 15.86
CA TYR A 11 -7.70 5.77 16.47
C TYR A 11 -8.53 4.90 15.52
N HIS A 12 -8.60 5.26 14.24
CA HIS A 12 -9.34 4.48 13.25
C HIS A 12 -8.76 3.08 13.03
N HIS A 13 -7.45 2.87 13.16
CA HIS A 13 -6.82 1.55 12.98
C HIS A 13 -6.95 0.63 14.18
N PHE A 14 -6.88 1.19 15.39
CA PHE A 14 -6.78 0.38 16.61
C PHE A 14 -8.06 0.31 17.44
N LYS A 15 -9.17 0.83 16.92
CA LYS A 15 -10.47 0.83 17.62
C LYS A 15 -11.04 -0.58 17.87
N TYR A 16 -10.70 -1.56 17.03
CA TYR A 16 -11.27 -2.90 17.12
C TYR A 16 -10.20 -3.93 17.50
N ALA A 17 -10.48 -4.73 18.53
CA ALA A 17 -9.55 -5.72 19.07
C ALA A 17 -9.11 -6.78 18.05
N GLN A 18 -9.92 -7.02 17.02
CA GLN A 18 -9.60 -7.94 15.92
C GLN A 18 -8.38 -7.51 15.08
N PHE A 19 -7.98 -6.24 15.16
CA PHE A 19 -6.84 -5.65 14.44
C PHE A 19 -5.60 -5.46 15.34
N LEU A 20 -5.62 -6.00 16.57
CA LEU A 20 -4.54 -5.87 17.55
C LEU A 20 -3.78 -7.19 17.74
N ARG A 21 -3.66 -7.99 16.68
CA ARG A 21 -2.93 -9.27 16.77
C ARG A 21 -1.44 -9.00 16.53
N PRO A 22 -0.56 -9.45 17.43
CA PRO A 22 0.88 -9.34 17.21
C PRO A 22 1.28 -9.98 15.87
N GLY A 23 1.93 -9.22 15.00
CA GLY A 23 2.38 -9.66 13.68
C GLY A 23 1.49 -9.23 12.51
N ASP A 24 0.31 -8.66 12.77
CA ASP A 24 -0.54 -8.12 11.69
C ASP A 24 0.07 -6.84 11.09
N VAL A 25 0.06 -6.75 9.76
CA VAL A 25 0.58 -5.60 9.00
C VAL A 25 -0.59 -4.82 8.42
N HIS A 26 -0.67 -3.54 8.76
CA HIS A 26 -1.71 -2.63 8.30
C HIS A 26 -1.14 -1.68 7.25
N VAL A 27 -1.61 -1.78 6.00
CA VAL A 27 -1.14 -0.94 4.89
C VAL A 27 -2.23 0.07 4.53
N HIS A 28 -1.89 1.36 4.61
CA HIS A 28 -2.78 2.46 4.26
C HIS A 28 -2.26 3.19 3.03
N PHE A 29 -3.03 3.08 1.94
CA PHE A 29 -2.80 3.85 0.74
C PHE A 29 -3.56 5.18 0.86
N PHE A 30 -2.83 6.29 1.02
CA PHE A 30 -3.44 7.63 1.13
C PHE A 30 -3.81 8.24 -0.24
N GLY A 31 -3.98 7.40 -1.26
CA GLY A 31 -4.20 7.81 -2.65
C GLY A 31 -2.90 8.08 -3.40
N THR A 32 -2.95 7.92 -4.72
CA THR A 32 -1.85 8.24 -5.62
C THR A 32 -1.84 9.74 -5.89
N ALA A 33 -0.66 10.33 -6.08
CA ALA A 33 -0.57 11.67 -6.66
C ALA A 33 -1.15 11.58 -8.08
N THR A 34 -2.24 12.30 -8.34
CA THR A 34 -2.95 12.37 -9.63
C THR A 34 -2.03 12.77 -10.80
N LEU A 35 -0.81 13.25 -10.52
CA LEU A 35 0.18 13.65 -11.51
C LEU A 35 0.71 12.51 -12.39
N SER A 36 0.96 11.30 -11.87
CA SER A 36 1.67 10.28 -12.65
C SER A 36 0.90 9.81 -13.89
N PHE A 37 -0.44 9.81 -13.83
CA PHE A 37 -1.30 9.50 -14.98
C PHE A 37 -1.38 10.68 -15.96
N ALA A 38 -1.43 11.92 -15.46
CA ALA A 38 -1.48 13.12 -16.29
C ALA A 38 -0.16 13.37 -17.05
N ASP A 39 0.97 12.99 -16.44
CA ASP A 39 2.31 13.13 -17.02
C ASP A 39 2.69 11.98 -17.98
N GLY A 40 1.76 11.07 -18.27
CA GLY A 40 1.96 10.00 -19.24
C GLY A 40 3.01 8.97 -18.85
N VAL A 41 3.34 8.85 -17.55
CA VAL A 41 4.32 7.87 -17.06
C VAL A 41 3.77 6.46 -17.26
N ARG A 42 4.41 5.70 -18.14
CA ARG A 42 4.08 4.30 -18.43
C ARG A 42 5.20 3.39 -17.96
N THR A 43 4.84 2.40 -17.16
CA THR A 43 5.77 1.36 -16.73
C THR A 43 6.16 0.46 -17.89
N GLN A 44 7.41 0.04 -17.89
CA GLN A 44 8.01 -0.86 -18.87
C GLN A 44 8.58 -2.10 -18.18
N PRO A 45 8.68 -3.24 -18.90
CA PRO A 45 9.40 -4.40 -18.40
C PRO A 45 10.83 -4.03 -18.01
N GLY A 46 11.23 -4.38 -16.79
CA GLY A 46 12.55 -4.06 -16.24
C GLY A 46 12.60 -2.83 -15.34
N ASP A 47 11.53 -2.04 -15.28
CA ASP A 47 11.41 -0.95 -14.32
C ASP A 47 11.44 -1.46 -12.87
N ARG A 48 11.86 -0.60 -11.94
CA ARG A 48 11.89 -0.90 -10.51
C ARG A 48 11.14 0.18 -9.76
N PHE A 49 10.14 -0.24 -8.98
CA PHE A 49 9.51 0.61 -7.99
C PHE A 49 10.32 0.53 -6.70
N GLU A 50 10.86 1.66 -6.27
CA GLU A 50 11.55 1.79 -5.01
C GLU A 50 10.74 2.67 -4.05
N ILE A 51 10.55 2.18 -2.83
CA ILE A 51 9.97 2.92 -1.73
C ILE A 51 10.98 2.92 -0.59
N SER A 52 11.41 4.10 -0.17
CA SER A 52 12.41 4.28 0.87
C SER A 52 12.00 5.37 1.86
N GLN A 53 12.35 5.16 3.13
CA GLN A 53 12.22 6.11 4.21
C GLN A 53 13.40 5.88 5.16
N ALA A 54 14.02 6.95 5.65
CA ALA A 54 15.28 6.87 6.40
C ALA A 54 15.12 6.07 7.71
N GLU A 55 13.93 6.11 8.29
CA GLU A 55 13.54 5.43 9.52
C GLU A 55 13.26 3.93 9.27
N PHE A 56 12.99 3.55 8.02
CA PHE A 56 12.71 2.18 7.60
C PHE A 56 13.92 1.60 6.86
N GLY A 57 14.70 0.78 7.58
CA GLY A 57 15.97 0.16 7.15
C GLY A 57 16.28 0.08 5.64
N LYS A 58 16.13 -1.09 5.03
CA LYS A 58 16.43 -1.25 3.60
C LYS A 58 15.26 -0.79 2.74
N PRO A 59 15.50 -0.14 1.59
CA PRO A 59 14.44 0.26 0.68
C PRO A 59 13.69 -0.97 0.16
N LEU A 60 12.38 -0.84 0.02
CA LEU A 60 11.55 -1.84 -0.64
C LEU A 60 11.65 -1.63 -2.15
N VAL A 61 12.25 -2.59 -2.84
CA VAL A 61 12.45 -2.52 -4.29
C VAL A 61 11.72 -3.68 -4.96
N ASN A 62 10.71 -3.35 -5.76
CA ASN A 62 9.93 -4.30 -6.54
C ASN A 62 10.23 -4.12 -8.03
N GLY A 63 10.81 -5.15 -8.65
CA GLY A 63 11.02 -5.20 -10.09
C GLY A 63 9.72 -5.51 -10.83
N LEU A 64 9.47 -4.80 -11.93
CA LEU A 64 8.34 -5.06 -12.82
C LEU A 64 8.73 -6.06 -13.90
N ALA A 65 8.00 -7.17 -13.91
CA ALA A 65 8.04 -8.15 -14.98
C ALA A 65 6.61 -8.44 -15.44
N PRO A 66 6.40 -8.68 -16.74
CA PRO A 66 5.14 -9.25 -17.22
C PRO A 66 4.90 -10.58 -16.50
N SER A 67 3.69 -10.77 -15.97
CA SER A 67 3.25 -12.04 -15.39
C SER A 67 2.02 -12.55 -16.14
N GLU A 68 1.84 -13.87 -16.19
CA GLU A 68 0.58 -14.42 -16.64
C GLU A 68 -0.56 -13.92 -15.75
N PRO A 69 -1.70 -13.49 -16.32
CA PRO A 69 -2.83 -13.03 -15.53
C PRO A 69 -3.38 -14.18 -14.70
N VAL A 70 -3.28 -14.07 -13.37
CA VAL A 70 -3.82 -15.05 -12.41
C VAL A 70 -5.35 -15.01 -12.39
N PHE A 71 -5.96 -13.96 -12.94
CA PHE A 71 -7.39 -13.77 -12.96
C PHE A 71 -7.87 -13.15 -14.27
N GLN A 72 -8.96 -13.68 -14.83
CA GLN A 72 -9.59 -13.14 -16.02
C GLN A 72 -10.65 -12.09 -15.64
N PRO A 73 -10.57 -10.85 -16.16
CA PRO A 73 -11.62 -9.86 -15.98
C PRO A 73 -12.98 -10.42 -16.44
N GLY A 74 -13.95 -10.50 -15.53
CA GLY A 74 -15.27 -11.12 -15.75
C GLY A 74 -15.51 -12.45 -15.03
N GLY A 75 -14.48 -13.04 -14.41
CA GLY A 75 -14.61 -14.30 -13.65
C GLY A 75 -15.09 -14.16 -12.20
N ILE A 76 -15.36 -12.94 -11.72
CA ILE A 76 -15.74 -12.73 -10.31
C ILE A 76 -17.23 -13.04 -10.24
N GLY A 77 -17.57 -14.22 -9.74
CA GLY A 77 -18.95 -14.62 -9.52
C GLY A 77 -19.70 -13.55 -8.72
N LYS A 78 -20.94 -13.24 -9.14
CA LYS A 78 -21.85 -12.46 -8.31
C LYS A 78 -22.01 -13.16 -6.96
N LEU A 79 -21.75 -12.42 -5.88
CA LEU A 79 -22.13 -12.79 -4.52
C LEU A 79 -23.65 -12.96 -4.42
#